data_AF-A0A2T2NBT1-F1
#
_entry.id   AF-A0A2T2NBT1-F1
#
_cell.length_a   1.000
_cell.length_b   1.000
_cell.length_c   1.000
_cell.angle_alpha   90.00
_cell.angle_beta   90.00
_cell.angle_gamma   90.00
#
_symmetry.space_group_name_H-M   'P 1'
#
loop_
_entity.id
_entity.type
_entity.pdbx_description
1 polymer ?
#
loop_
_entity_poly.entity_id
_entity_poly.type
_entity_poly.pdbx_seq_one_letter_code
_entity_poly.pdbx_strand_id
1 'polypeptide(L)'
;MSLKRKAADAATDATKKTKVNGSITSFFGAPKSKPKAEVNFDKEAWVKGLTDEQKKLLKLEIDTLHESWLPHLKDVLVSPNFLELKRFLQKELDSGKTVYPPMKDVYSWSRHTPLNTVKVVITGQDPYHGPNQAHGLCFSVRPPTPAPPSLKNIYKALKKDYPDFKEPPNKLGLLTPWADRGVLLINTCLTVRRSEANSHSGKGWEQLMQKVIDTVAKVRTNGVVFLAWGTPAQQRVRDVNKEKHLILKSVHPSPLSAMRGYFDCHHFTKTNEWLVQRYGEGSEIDWNLDVDPEKAGV
;
A
#
# COMPACT_ATOMS: atom_id res chain seq x y z
N MET A 1 -42.24 31.31 61.85
CA MET A 1 -43.67 31.33 62.20
C MET A 1 -44.45 30.75 61.03
N SER A 2 -45.01 29.54 61.18
CA SER A 2 -46.47 29.27 61.20
C SER A 2 -47.24 29.87 60.02
N LEU A 3 -48.09 29.21 59.25
CA LEU A 3 -48.86 27.94 59.31
C LEU A 3 -49.69 27.98 57.98
N LYS A 4 -49.93 26.92 57.19
CA LYS A 4 -51.03 25.93 57.30
C LYS A 4 -51.12 25.19 55.94
N ARG A 5 -51.05 23.84 55.91
CA ARG A 5 -52.16 22.83 55.80
C ARG A 5 -52.76 22.74 54.38
N LYS A 6 -53.17 21.61 53.79
CA LYS A 6 -53.40 20.16 54.07
C LYS A 6 -53.89 19.59 52.69
N ALA A 7 -54.01 18.31 52.33
CA ALA A 7 -53.80 16.99 52.91
C ALA A 7 -53.97 15.92 51.79
N ALA A 8 -53.47 14.71 52.08
CA ALA A 8 -54.04 13.38 51.80
C ALA A 8 -53.99 12.82 50.34
N ASP A 9 -53.67 11.54 50.09
CA ASP A 9 -53.30 10.43 50.98
C ASP A 9 -52.67 9.24 50.20
N ALA A 10 -51.85 8.50 50.97
CA ALA A 10 -51.66 7.04 51.02
C ALA A 10 -51.07 6.20 49.86
N ALA A 11 -50.14 5.35 50.29
CA ALA A 11 -49.30 4.39 49.58
C ALA A 11 -50.01 3.06 49.23
N THR A 12 -49.43 2.28 48.30
CA THR A 12 -48.82 0.96 48.54
C THR A 12 -48.57 0.16 47.24
N ASP A 13 -47.37 -0.38 47.17
CA ASP A 13 -46.99 -1.73 46.70
C ASP A 13 -47.13 -2.20 45.23
N ALA A 14 -46.41 -3.30 45.00
CA ALA A 14 -45.67 -3.68 43.83
C ALA A 14 -46.44 -4.38 42.69
N THR A 15 -45.63 -4.70 41.67
CA THR A 15 -45.80 -5.70 40.59
C THR A 15 -46.53 -5.26 39.32
N LYS A 16 -45.77 -5.12 38.24
CA LYS A 16 -46.30 -5.22 36.87
C LYS A 16 -45.35 -6.02 35.99
N LYS A 17 -45.80 -7.23 35.62
CA LYS A 17 -45.24 -8.00 34.50
C LYS A 17 -45.77 -7.47 33.17
N THR A 18 -45.03 -7.84 32.12
CA THR A 18 -45.37 -7.96 30.68
C THR A 18 -45.41 -6.70 29.79
N LYS A 19 -44.48 -6.64 28.82
CA LYS A 19 -44.79 -7.01 27.42
C LYS A 19 -43.53 -7.19 26.55
N VAL A 20 -43.61 -8.22 25.71
CA VAL A 20 -42.70 -8.60 24.62
C VAL A 20 -42.91 -7.67 23.42
N ASN A 21 -41.83 -7.15 22.82
CA ASN A 21 -41.59 -7.08 21.37
C ASN A 21 -40.36 -6.22 21.05
N GLY A 22 -39.54 -6.67 20.11
CA GLY A 22 -38.60 -5.81 19.39
C GLY A 22 -37.22 -6.42 19.16
N SER A 23 -37.12 -7.28 18.15
CA SER A 23 -35.85 -7.65 17.52
C SER A 23 -35.11 -6.38 17.07
N ILE A 24 -33.95 -6.10 17.66
CA ILE A 24 -32.97 -5.15 17.11
C ILE A 24 -31.77 -5.98 16.68
N THR A 25 -31.88 -6.59 15.50
CA THR A 25 -30.72 -6.92 14.68
C THR A 25 -30.23 -5.60 14.10
N SER A 26 -29.20 -5.04 14.73
CA SER A 26 -28.53 -3.82 14.32
C SER A 26 -27.82 -4.03 12.98
N PHE A 27 -28.20 -3.20 12.03
CA PHE A 27 -27.61 -3.04 10.71
C PHE A 27 -26.17 -2.55 10.83
N PHE A 28 -25.19 -3.45 10.76
CA PHE A 28 -23.81 -3.10 10.39
C PHE A 28 -23.63 -3.37 8.90
N GLY A 29 -24.11 -2.45 8.08
CA GLY A 29 -23.64 -2.30 6.70
C GLY A 29 -22.44 -1.38 6.70
N ALA A 30 -21.28 -1.88 6.25
CA ALA A 30 -20.10 -1.03 6.03
C ALA A 30 -20.48 0.18 5.15
N PRO A 31 -19.99 1.40 5.44
CA PRO A 31 -20.28 2.55 4.61
C PRO A 31 -19.70 2.32 3.21
N LYS A 32 -20.60 2.11 2.23
CA LYS A 32 -20.24 2.13 0.81
C LYS A 32 -19.77 3.55 0.48
N SER A 33 -18.46 3.73 0.38
CA SER A 33 -17.90 4.92 -0.25
C SER A 33 -18.42 4.97 -1.69
N LYS A 34 -19.12 6.04 -2.06
CA LYS A 34 -19.50 6.27 -3.45
C LYS A 34 -18.23 6.44 -4.28
N PRO A 35 -18.02 5.69 -5.38
CA PRO A 35 -16.88 5.91 -6.25
C PRO A 35 -16.99 7.32 -6.85
N LYS A 36 -15.98 8.17 -6.60
CA LYS A 36 -15.78 9.39 -7.39
C LYS A 36 -15.30 8.95 -8.78
N ALA A 37 -16.02 9.40 -9.80
CA ALA A 37 -15.79 9.26 -11.24
C ALA A 37 -14.52 8.47 -11.62
N GLU A 38 -14.71 7.21 -11.98
CA GLU A 38 -13.72 6.46 -12.75
C GLU A 38 -13.41 7.24 -14.03
N VAL A 39 -12.13 7.48 -14.29
CA VAL A 39 -11.70 7.98 -15.59
C VAL A 39 -12.09 6.92 -16.60
N ASN A 40 -13.08 7.20 -17.44
CA ASN A 40 -13.47 6.31 -18.53
C ASN A 40 -12.35 6.31 -19.58
N PHE A 41 -11.31 5.52 -19.31
CA PHE A 41 -10.14 5.37 -20.16
C PHE A 41 -10.34 4.17 -21.08
N ASP A 42 -10.48 4.44 -22.37
CA ASP A 42 -10.57 3.41 -23.40
C ASP A 42 -9.17 2.82 -23.67
N LYS A 43 -8.88 1.70 -23.00
CA LYS A 43 -7.61 0.98 -23.11
C LYS A 43 -7.43 0.42 -24.52
N GLU A 44 -8.49 -0.08 -25.13
CA GLU A 44 -8.48 -0.67 -26.47
C GLU A 44 -8.13 0.38 -27.52
N ALA A 45 -8.71 1.58 -27.43
CA ALA A 45 -8.38 2.70 -28.32
C ALA A 45 -6.93 3.16 -28.13
N TRP A 46 -6.45 3.24 -26.89
CA TRP A 46 -5.05 3.57 -26.62
C TRP A 46 -4.10 2.54 -27.25
N VAL A 47 -4.36 1.24 -27.04
CA VAL A 47 -3.54 0.16 -27.61
C VAL A 47 -3.59 0.16 -29.13
N LYS A 48 -4.76 0.42 -29.74
CA LYS A 48 -4.89 0.54 -31.21
C LYS A 48 -4.03 1.67 -31.78
N GLY A 49 -3.85 2.76 -31.03
CA GLY A 49 -3.02 3.90 -31.41
C GLY A 49 -1.51 3.67 -31.27
N LEU A 50 -1.07 2.60 -30.63
CA LEU A 50 0.35 2.27 -30.49
C LEU A 50 0.93 1.69 -31.78
N THR A 51 2.21 1.97 -32.05
CA THR A 51 2.96 1.28 -33.12
C THR A 51 3.16 -0.20 -32.77
N ASP A 52 3.47 -1.03 -33.77
CA ASP A 52 3.71 -2.46 -33.52
C ASP A 52 4.91 -2.71 -32.60
N GLU A 53 5.95 -1.89 -32.72
CA GLU A 53 7.08 -1.93 -31.79
C GLU A 53 6.64 -1.58 -30.36
N GLN A 54 5.85 -0.52 -30.18
CA GLN A 54 5.33 -0.14 -28.87
C GLN A 54 4.45 -1.23 -28.28
N LYS A 55 3.55 -1.85 -29.07
CA LYS A 55 2.72 -2.97 -28.61
C LYS A 55 3.57 -4.15 -28.14
N LYS A 56 4.65 -4.47 -28.87
CA LYS A 56 5.59 -5.52 -28.49
C LYS A 56 6.33 -5.18 -27.19
N LEU A 57 6.91 -3.98 -27.11
CA LEU A 57 7.68 -3.56 -25.95
C LEU A 57 6.83 -3.39 -24.69
N LEU A 58 5.60 -2.89 -24.83
CA LEU A 58 4.69 -2.58 -23.73
C LEU A 58 3.71 -3.71 -23.40
N LYS A 59 3.89 -4.90 -23.97
CA LYS A 59 2.98 -6.03 -23.76
C LYS A 59 2.74 -6.32 -22.27
N LEU A 60 3.80 -6.28 -21.46
CA LEU A 60 3.67 -6.54 -20.02
C LEU A 60 2.79 -5.51 -19.32
N GLU A 61 2.98 -4.23 -19.62
CA GLU A 61 2.20 -3.13 -19.08
C GLU A 61 0.74 -3.24 -19.51
N ILE A 62 0.50 -3.50 -20.81
CA ILE A 62 -0.84 -3.69 -21.36
C ILE A 62 -1.55 -4.85 -20.67
N ASP A 63 -0.86 -5.95 -20.40
CA ASP A 63 -1.48 -7.14 -19.83
C ASP A 63 -1.68 -7.04 -18.30
N THR A 64 -0.78 -6.37 -17.57
CA THR A 64 -0.66 -6.56 -16.12
C THR A 64 -0.71 -5.29 -15.26
N LEU A 65 -0.56 -4.09 -15.85
CA LEU A 65 -0.72 -2.83 -15.12
C LEU A 65 -2.22 -2.56 -14.90
N HIS A 66 -2.60 -2.30 -13.66
CA HIS A 66 -4.02 -2.09 -13.32
C HIS A 66 -4.59 -0.84 -14.01
N GLU A 67 -5.82 -0.94 -14.52
CA GLU A 67 -6.44 0.05 -15.41
C GLU A 67 -6.60 1.44 -14.78
N SER A 68 -6.81 1.51 -13.47
CA SER A 68 -6.89 2.78 -12.73
C SER A 68 -5.62 3.63 -12.86
N TRP A 69 -4.48 3.02 -13.19
CA TRP A 69 -3.19 3.70 -13.32
C TRP A 69 -2.87 4.09 -14.75
N LEU A 70 -3.33 3.31 -15.73
CA LEU A 70 -3.03 3.51 -17.16
C LEU A 70 -3.27 4.94 -17.66
N PRO A 71 -4.44 5.59 -17.44
CA PRO A 71 -4.67 6.94 -17.96
C PRO A 71 -3.68 7.98 -17.42
N HIS A 72 -3.04 7.73 -16.29
CA HIS A 72 -2.07 8.63 -15.67
C HIS A 72 -0.61 8.31 -16.05
N LEU A 73 -0.34 7.09 -16.48
CA LEU A 73 1.00 6.59 -16.77
C LEU A 73 1.29 6.44 -18.27
N LYS A 74 0.24 6.36 -19.12
CA LYS A 74 0.35 6.07 -20.56
C LYS A 74 1.41 6.91 -21.29
N ASP A 75 1.52 8.20 -20.98
CA ASP A 75 2.46 9.11 -21.65
C ASP A 75 3.92 8.78 -21.27
N VAL A 76 4.16 8.36 -20.03
CA VAL A 76 5.48 7.90 -19.60
C VAL A 76 5.82 6.55 -20.22
N LEU A 77 4.83 5.66 -20.38
CA LEU A 77 5.03 4.35 -20.99
C LEU A 77 5.46 4.43 -22.47
N VAL A 78 5.03 5.47 -23.19
CA VAL A 78 5.43 5.68 -24.59
C VAL A 78 6.65 6.61 -24.75
N SER A 79 7.22 7.08 -23.65
CA SER A 79 8.38 7.97 -23.70
C SER A 79 9.63 7.23 -24.21
N PRO A 80 10.55 7.93 -24.93
CA PRO A 80 11.78 7.30 -25.42
C PRO A 80 12.58 6.57 -24.34
N ASN A 81 12.71 7.18 -23.15
CA ASN A 81 13.43 6.60 -22.02
C ASN A 81 12.80 5.28 -21.53
N PHE A 82 11.47 5.22 -21.47
CA PHE A 82 10.80 3.99 -21.03
C PHE A 82 10.89 2.90 -22.10
N LEU A 83 10.81 3.24 -23.38
CA LEU A 83 11.01 2.26 -24.45
C LEU A 83 12.45 1.73 -24.49
N GLU A 84 13.45 2.57 -24.21
CA GLU A 84 14.84 2.12 -24.01
C GLU A 84 14.98 1.16 -22.82
N LEU A 85 14.30 1.43 -21.70
CA LEU A 85 14.22 0.48 -20.58
C LEU A 85 13.67 -0.87 -21.04
N LYS A 86 12.58 -0.88 -21.83
CA LYS A 86 11.98 -2.12 -22.32
C LYS A 86 12.93 -2.90 -23.24
N ARG A 87 13.65 -2.21 -24.13
CA ARG A 87 14.70 -2.81 -24.97
C ARG A 87 15.86 -3.39 -24.13
N PHE A 88 16.29 -2.66 -23.11
CA PHE A 88 17.30 -3.15 -22.15
C PHE A 88 16.83 -4.42 -21.44
N LEU A 89 15.60 -4.45 -20.92
CA LEU A 89 15.05 -5.63 -20.23
C LEU A 89 14.90 -6.83 -21.17
N GLN A 90 14.45 -6.60 -22.41
CA GLN A 90 14.38 -7.66 -23.42
C GLN A 90 15.77 -8.26 -23.66
N LYS A 91 16.81 -7.42 -23.80
CA LYS A 91 18.20 -7.88 -23.95
C LYS A 91 18.69 -8.68 -22.73
N GLU A 92 18.35 -8.28 -21.51
CA GLU A 92 18.68 -9.06 -20.31
C GLU A 92 18.09 -10.46 -20.39
N LEU A 93 16.80 -10.57 -20.72
CA LEU A 93 16.08 -11.84 -20.84
C LEU A 93 16.61 -12.70 -21.99
N ASP A 94 16.82 -12.12 -23.17
CA ASP A 94 17.34 -12.82 -24.36
C ASP A 94 18.77 -13.33 -24.14
N SER A 95 19.55 -12.65 -23.29
CA SER A 95 20.90 -13.10 -22.90
C SER A 95 20.91 -14.21 -21.84
N GLY A 96 19.74 -14.76 -21.48
CA GLY A 96 19.62 -15.86 -20.52
C GLY A 96 19.79 -15.45 -19.06
N LYS A 97 19.78 -14.15 -18.75
CA LYS A 97 19.91 -13.67 -17.38
C LYS A 97 18.62 -13.90 -16.60
N THR A 98 18.74 -14.38 -15.36
CA THR A 98 17.60 -14.45 -14.45
C THR A 98 17.31 -13.07 -13.88
N VAL A 99 16.11 -12.55 -14.17
CA VAL A 99 15.60 -11.27 -13.68
C VAL A 99 14.44 -11.52 -12.71
N TYR A 100 14.41 -10.77 -11.61
CA TYR A 100 13.35 -10.77 -10.61
C TYR A 100 12.63 -9.42 -10.55
N PRO A 101 11.35 -9.38 -10.13
CA PRO A 101 10.48 -10.53 -9.91
C PRO A 101 10.15 -11.26 -11.23
N PRO A 102 9.46 -12.42 -11.22
CA PRO A 102 8.86 -12.97 -12.45
C PRO A 102 8.10 -11.86 -13.20
N MET A 103 8.21 -11.80 -14.53
CA MET A 103 7.74 -10.62 -15.29
C MET A 103 6.26 -10.27 -15.01
N LYS A 104 5.39 -11.28 -14.88
CA LYS A 104 3.97 -11.11 -14.53
C LYS A 104 3.73 -10.39 -13.19
N ASP A 105 4.70 -10.47 -12.28
CA ASP A 105 4.64 -9.92 -10.93
C ASP A 105 5.25 -8.50 -10.86
N VAL A 106 5.87 -7.96 -11.93
CA VAL A 106 6.49 -6.62 -11.93
C VAL A 106 5.52 -5.52 -11.53
N TYR A 107 4.26 -5.61 -11.98
CA TYR A 107 3.20 -4.64 -11.72
C TYR A 107 2.21 -5.06 -10.62
N SER A 108 2.53 -6.07 -9.79
CA SER A 108 1.64 -6.53 -8.71
C SER A 108 1.20 -5.40 -7.78
N TRP A 109 2.08 -4.43 -7.49
CA TRP A 109 1.76 -3.24 -6.70
C TRP A 109 0.52 -2.49 -7.20
N SER A 110 0.34 -2.42 -8.51
CA SER A 110 -0.77 -1.66 -9.12
C SER A 110 -2.10 -2.37 -8.99
N ARG A 111 -2.07 -3.72 -8.99
CA ARG A 111 -3.25 -4.59 -8.93
C ARG A 111 -3.75 -4.79 -7.51
N HIS A 112 -2.82 -4.93 -6.55
CA HIS A 112 -3.17 -4.98 -5.12
C HIS A 112 -3.61 -3.61 -4.61
N THR A 113 -3.05 -2.53 -5.15
CA THR A 113 -3.42 -1.18 -4.74
C THR A 113 -3.80 -0.32 -5.96
N PRO A 114 -5.05 -0.46 -6.46
CA PRO A 114 -5.61 0.47 -7.44
C PRO A 114 -5.47 1.93 -6.99
N LEU A 115 -5.30 2.86 -7.93
CA LEU A 115 -4.98 4.27 -7.62
C LEU A 115 -5.99 4.90 -6.66
N ASN A 116 -7.27 4.58 -6.81
CA ASN A 116 -8.37 5.09 -5.98
C ASN A 116 -8.43 4.49 -4.57
N THR A 117 -7.70 3.40 -4.29
CA THR A 117 -7.66 2.76 -2.96
C THR A 117 -6.43 3.14 -2.14
N VAL A 118 -5.44 3.82 -2.75
CA VAL A 118 -4.21 4.24 -2.06
C VAL A 118 -4.53 5.13 -0.85
N LYS A 119 -4.07 4.69 0.33
CA LYS A 119 -4.11 5.39 1.62
C LYS A 119 -2.70 5.71 2.14
N VAL A 120 -1.76 4.80 1.90
CA VAL A 120 -0.37 4.89 2.36
C VAL A 120 0.57 4.53 1.21
N VAL A 121 1.73 5.18 1.12
CA VAL A 121 2.79 4.86 0.15
C VAL A 121 4.07 4.52 0.90
N ILE A 122 4.65 3.36 0.60
CA ILE A 122 5.96 2.92 1.10
C ILE A 122 6.86 2.68 -0.10
N THR A 123 8.06 3.25 -0.07
CA THR A 123 9.02 3.16 -1.18
C THR A 123 10.29 2.43 -0.75
N GLY A 124 10.57 1.30 -1.40
CA GLY A 124 11.86 0.63 -1.37
C GLY A 124 12.77 1.08 -2.52
N GLN A 125 14.01 0.58 -2.54
CA GLN A 125 15.01 0.92 -3.54
C GLN A 125 14.88 0.03 -4.78
N ASP A 126 15.23 -1.24 -4.65
CA ASP A 126 15.16 -2.29 -5.65
C ASP A 126 14.51 -3.57 -5.08
N PRO A 127 14.04 -4.50 -5.92
CA PRO A 127 13.48 -5.76 -5.45
C PRO A 127 14.56 -6.64 -4.80
N TYR A 128 14.14 -7.58 -3.96
CA TYR A 128 15.04 -8.65 -3.51
C TYR A 128 15.58 -9.46 -4.70
N HIS A 129 16.89 -9.71 -4.70
CA HIS A 129 17.61 -10.33 -5.82
C HIS A 129 17.86 -11.84 -5.65
N GLY A 130 17.30 -12.47 -4.60
CA GLY A 130 17.37 -13.91 -4.39
C GLY A 130 16.18 -14.66 -4.99
N PRO A 131 16.32 -15.99 -5.21
CA PRO A 131 15.24 -16.83 -5.72
C PRO A 131 14.03 -16.82 -4.79
N ASN A 132 12.83 -16.77 -5.38
CA ASN A 132 11.55 -16.79 -4.68
C ASN A 132 11.35 -15.69 -3.61
N GLN A 133 12.00 -14.54 -3.78
CA GLN A 133 11.86 -13.40 -2.86
C GLN A 133 10.94 -12.32 -3.43
N ALA A 134 11.35 -11.65 -4.51
CA ALA A 134 10.60 -10.55 -5.08
C ALA A 134 9.35 -11.02 -5.82
N HIS A 135 8.23 -10.33 -5.58
CA HIS A 135 6.95 -10.60 -6.23
C HIS A 135 6.14 -9.32 -6.55
N GLY A 136 6.85 -8.19 -6.67
CA GLY A 136 6.27 -6.91 -7.10
C GLY A 136 5.84 -5.96 -5.97
N LEU A 137 5.95 -6.37 -4.71
CA LEU A 137 5.69 -5.54 -3.53
C LEU A 137 6.99 -5.33 -2.75
N CYS A 138 7.36 -4.07 -2.46
CA CYS A 138 8.58 -3.78 -1.70
C CYS A 138 8.52 -4.37 -0.29
N PHE A 139 9.68 -4.78 0.25
CA PHE A 139 9.85 -5.49 1.53
C PHE A 139 9.16 -6.86 1.66
N SER A 140 8.20 -7.19 0.81
CA SER A 140 7.47 -8.45 0.90
C SER A 140 8.18 -9.61 0.22
N VAL A 141 8.00 -10.81 0.78
CA VAL A 141 8.42 -12.09 0.20
C VAL A 141 7.29 -13.11 0.23
N ARG A 142 7.24 -14.02 -0.74
CA ARG A 142 6.25 -15.12 -0.75
C ARG A 142 6.67 -16.27 0.16
N PRO A 143 5.74 -16.95 0.82
CA PRO A 143 5.99 -18.26 1.41
C PRO A 143 6.67 -19.22 0.41
N PRO A 144 7.54 -20.12 0.88
CA PRO A 144 7.97 -20.31 2.27
C PRO A 144 9.14 -19.39 2.68
N THR A 145 9.49 -18.38 1.89
CA THR A 145 10.65 -17.51 2.14
C THR A 145 10.49 -16.74 3.46
N PRO A 146 11.44 -16.87 4.41
CA PRO A 146 11.40 -16.12 5.66
C PRO A 146 11.56 -14.62 5.43
N ALA A 147 10.94 -13.82 6.31
CA ALA A 147 11.07 -12.37 6.33
C ALA A 147 12.56 -11.94 6.33
N PRO A 148 12.99 -11.12 5.36
CA PRO A 148 14.35 -10.60 5.33
C PRO A 148 14.66 -9.66 6.50
N PRO A 149 15.94 -9.34 6.78
CA PRO A 149 16.32 -8.53 7.95
C PRO A 149 15.60 -7.18 8.05
N SER A 150 15.41 -6.48 6.93
CA SER A 150 14.67 -5.21 6.92
C SER A 150 13.21 -5.41 7.33
N LEU A 151 12.54 -6.46 6.84
CA LEU A 151 11.14 -6.75 7.20
C LEU A 151 11.00 -7.18 8.67
N LYS A 152 11.96 -7.93 9.21
CA LYS A 152 12.00 -8.22 10.65
C LYS A 152 12.09 -6.95 11.49
N ASN A 153 12.82 -5.94 11.01
CA ASN A 153 12.89 -4.65 11.71
C ASN A 153 11.59 -3.83 11.57
N ILE A 154 10.90 -3.92 10.44
CA ILE A 154 9.53 -3.40 10.27
C ILE A 154 8.60 -4.02 11.33
N TYR A 155 8.64 -5.34 11.52
CA TYR A 155 7.85 -6.04 12.55
C TYR A 155 8.17 -5.59 13.97
N LYS A 156 9.45 -5.39 14.31
CA LYS A 156 9.85 -4.86 15.62
C LYS A 156 9.31 -3.45 15.87
N ALA A 157 9.37 -2.57 14.86
CA ALA A 157 8.80 -1.23 14.97
C ALA A 157 7.27 -1.30 15.10
N LEU A 158 6.61 -2.16 14.34
CA LEU A 158 5.17 -2.37 14.43
C LEU A 158 4.73 -2.92 15.79
N LYS A 159 5.50 -3.83 16.39
CA LYS A 159 5.27 -4.35 17.76
C LYS A 159 5.42 -3.29 18.84
N LYS A 160 6.29 -2.29 18.64
CA LYS A 160 6.38 -1.13 19.54
C LYS A 160 5.16 -0.23 19.45
N ASP A 161 4.62 -0.06 18.24
CA ASP A 161 3.42 0.74 17.99
C ASP A 161 2.15 0.03 18.46
N TYR A 162 2.07 -1.28 18.26
CA TYR A 162 0.95 -2.14 18.65
C TYR A 162 1.49 -3.34 19.45
N PRO A 163 1.56 -3.26 20.79
CA PRO A 163 2.07 -4.34 21.64
C PRO A 163 1.35 -5.68 21.46
N ASP A 164 0.12 -5.70 20.95
CA ASP A 164 -0.64 -6.93 20.68
C ASP A 164 -0.36 -7.54 19.29
N PHE A 165 0.38 -6.84 18.41
CA PHE A 165 0.76 -7.36 17.09
C PHE A 165 1.51 -8.69 17.23
N LYS A 166 1.15 -9.67 16.39
CA LYS A 166 1.84 -10.96 16.32
C LYS A 166 2.54 -11.06 14.98
N GLU A 167 3.84 -11.39 15.01
CA GLU A 167 4.55 -11.71 13.78
C GLU A 167 3.89 -12.91 13.10
N PRO A 168 3.85 -12.96 11.75
CA PRO A 168 3.30 -14.09 11.03
C PRO A 168 3.96 -15.41 11.44
N PRO A 169 3.20 -16.52 11.48
CA PRO A 169 3.75 -17.85 11.77
C PRO A 169 4.84 -18.22 10.76
N ASN A 170 5.72 -19.15 11.14
CA ASN A 170 6.83 -19.63 10.29
C ASN A 170 7.80 -18.53 9.81
N LYS A 171 7.82 -17.37 10.47
CA LYS A 171 8.66 -16.22 10.11
C LYS A 171 8.37 -15.70 8.69
N LEU A 172 7.12 -15.85 8.22
CA LEU A 172 6.73 -15.43 6.88
C LEU A 172 6.80 -13.91 6.70
N GLY A 173 6.89 -13.47 5.44
CA GLY A 173 7.10 -12.07 5.08
C GLY A 173 6.14 -11.51 4.03
N LEU A 174 4.93 -12.07 3.95
CA LEU A 174 3.95 -11.68 2.94
C LEU A 174 3.20 -10.42 3.38
N LEU A 175 3.22 -9.37 2.55
CA LEU A 175 2.59 -8.07 2.82
C LEU A 175 1.44 -7.76 1.86
N THR A 176 1.01 -8.74 1.07
CA THR A 176 -0.22 -8.65 0.26
C THR A 176 -1.41 -8.11 1.06
N PRO A 177 -1.65 -8.52 2.33
CA PRO A 177 -2.77 -7.99 3.12
C PRO A 177 -2.70 -6.48 3.33
N TRP A 178 -1.50 -5.91 3.50
CA TRP A 178 -1.35 -4.45 3.59
C TRP A 178 -1.65 -3.78 2.25
N ALA A 179 -1.18 -4.37 1.15
CA ALA A 179 -1.39 -3.84 -0.19
C ALA A 179 -2.89 -3.75 -0.53
N ASP A 180 -3.64 -4.82 -0.25
CA ASP A 180 -5.08 -4.89 -0.46
C ASP A 180 -5.87 -3.94 0.47
N ARG A 181 -5.27 -3.53 1.60
CA ARG A 181 -5.83 -2.53 2.54
C ARG A 181 -5.48 -1.09 2.18
N GLY A 182 -4.85 -0.85 1.03
CA GLY A 182 -4.55 0.49 0.52
C GLY A 182 -3.11 0.96 0.76
N VAL A 183 -2.19 0.06 1.13
CA VAL A 183 -0.76 0.38 1.27
C VAL A 183 -0.03 0.12 -0.04
N LEU A 184 0.27 1.18 -0.80
CA LEU A 184 1.04 1.09 -2.02
C LEU A 184 2.51 0.75 -1.72
N LEU A 185 2.90 -0.51 -1.93
CA LEU A 185 4.23 -1.05 -1.68
C LEU A 185 5.06 -1.07 -2.98
N ILE A 186 5.84 -0.03 -3.24
CA ILE A 186 6.60 0.13 -4.49
C ILE A 186 8.10 0.18 -4.27
N ASN A 187 8.88 -0.21 -5.28
CA ASN A 187 10.32 0.06 -5.35
C ASN A 187 10.60 1.17 -6.38
N THR A 188 11.71 1.90 -6.23
CA THR A 188 12.14 2.88 -7.26
C THR A 188 12.64 2.23 -8.55
N CYS A 189 13.14 1.00 -8.45
CA CYS A 189 13.44 0.12 -9.56
C CYS A 189 12.57 -1.14 -9.45
N LEU A 190 11.88 -1.56 -10.52
CA LEU A 190 10.92 -2.67 -10.43
C LEU A 190 11.51 -4.04 -10.77
N THR A 191 12.76 -4.10 -11.24
CA THR A 191 13.41 -5.35 -11.63
C THR A 191 14.86 -5.38 -11.17
N VAL A 192 15.42 -6.57 -10.98
CA VAL A 192 16.81 -6.77 -10.60
C VAL A 192 17.31 -8.08 -11.16
N ARG A 193 18.58 -8.17 -11.53
CA ARG A 193 19.22 -9.43 -11.89
C ARG A 193 19.51 -10.25 -10.64
N ARG A 194 19.38 -11.58 -10.76
CA ARG A 194 19.70 -12.52 -9.68
C ARG A 194 21.08 -12.24 -9.10
N SER A 195 21.16 -12.16 -7.77
CA SER A 195 22.38 -11.94 -7.00
C SER A 195 23.12 -10.62 -7.25
N GLU A 196 22.54 -9.68 -8.01
CA GLU A 196 23.18 -8.40 -8.34
C GLU A 196 22.25 -7.23 -7.97
N ALA A 197 22.30 -6.81 -6.71
CA ALA A 197 21.55 -5.66 -6.21
C ALA A 197 21.80 -4.41 -7.08
N ASN A 198 20.77 -3.59 -7.30
CA ASN A 198 20.80 -2.38 -8.14
C ASN A 198 21.24 -2.57 -9.60
N SER A 199 21.35 -3.79 -10.12
CA SER A 199 21.80 -4.07 -11.50
C SER A 199 20.99 -3.36 -12.59
N HIS A 200 19.72 -3.04 -12.34
CA HIS A 200 18.84 -2.31 -13.27
C HIS A 200 18.59 -0.86 -12.84
N SER A 201 19.32 -0.34 -11.86
CA SER A 201 19.27 1.07 -11.48
C SER A 201 19.75 1.97 -12.63
N GLY A 202 19.11 3.12 -12.79
CA GLY A 202 19.44 4.13 -13.79
C GLY A 202 19.07 3.70 -15.21
N LYS A 203 18.27 2.65 -15.37
CA LYS A 203 17.84 2.13 -16.67
C LYS A 203 16.50 2.67 -17.14
N GLY A 204 15.78 3.42 -16.30
CA GLY A 204 14.54 4.13 -16.68
C GLY A 204 13.35 3.89 -15.75
N TRP A 205 13.42 2.89 -14.86
CA TRP A 205 12.34 2.61 -13.90
C TRP A 205 12.04 3.81 -13.00
N GLU A 206 13.10 4.55 -12.64
CA GLU A 206 13.02 5.67 -11.72
C GLU A 206 12.08 6.78 -12.21
N GLN A 207 11.97 6.97 -13.53
CA GLN A 207 11.08 7.97 -14.13
C GLN A 207 9.62 7.53 -14.03
N LEU A 208 9.33 6.25 -14.31
CA LEU A 208 7.99 5.70 -14.12
C LEU A 208 7.57 5.78 -12.65
N MET A 209 8.45 5.36 -11.73
CA MET A 209 8.10 5.30 -10.32
C MET A 209 7.99 6.68 -9.68
N GLN A 210 8.75 7.67 -10.16
CA GLN A 210 8.49 9.07 -9.80
C GLN A 210 7.11 9.52 -10.28
N LYS A 211 6.75 9.21 -11.54
CA LYS A 211 5.41 9.53 -12.06
C LYS A 211 4.29 8.88 -11.24
N VAL A 212 4.48 7.67 -10.74
CA VAL A 212 3.53 6.99 -9.83
C VAL A 212 3.34 7.80 -8.54
N ILE A 213 4.44 8.21 -7.88
CA ILE A 213 4.39 9.03 -6.66
C ILE A 213 3.69 10.37 -6.92
N ASP A 214 4.06 11.05 -8.00
CA ASP A 214 3.47 12.34 -8.38
C ASP A 214 1.98 12.18 -8.71
N THR A 215 1.59 11.08 -9.35
CA THR A 215 0.19 10.76 -9.67
C THR A 215 -0.61 10.55 -8.40
N VAL A 216 -0.09 9.82 -7.42
CA VAL A 216 -0.74 9.67 -6.11
C VAL A 216 -0.93 11.02 -5.45
N ALA A 217 0.13 11.83 -5.37
CA ALA A 217 0.07 13.16 -4.76
C ALA A 217 -0.93 14.10 -5.47
N LYS A 218 -1.02 14.00 -6.79
CA LYS A 218 -1.94 14.81 -7.60
C LYS A 218 -3.40 14.36 -7.47
N VAL A 219 -3.66 13.06 -7.65
CA VAL A 219 -5.01 12.50 -7.80
C VAL A 219 -5.69 12.25 -6.46
N ARG A 220 -4.94 11.91 -5.40
CA ARG A 220 -5.49 11.69 -4.05
C ARG A 220 -5.69 13.02 -3.34
N THR A 221 -6.69 13.78 -3.78
CA THR A 221 -6.94 15.15 -3.31
C THR A 221 -7.23 15.26 -1.82
N ASN A 222 -7.79 14.21 -1.22
CA ASN A 222 -8.06 14.17 0.22
C ASN A 222 -6.81 13.84 1.05
N GLY A 223 -5.68 13.54 0.41
CA GLY A 223 -4.40 13.27 1.06
C GLY A 223 -4.13 11.78 1.28
N VAL A 224 -2.85 11.44 1.44
CA VAL A 224 -2.38 10.08 1.77
C VAL A 224 -1.15 10.22 2.66
N VAL A 225 -0.74 9.12 3.29
CA VAL A 225 0.49 9.07 4.09
C VAL A 225 1.65 8.54 3.27
N PHE A 226 2.79 9.24 3.25
CA PHE A 226 4.04 8.77 2.66
C PHE A 226 5.00 8.35 3.78
N LEU A 227 5.38 7.08 3.82
CA LEU A 227 6.42 6.55 4.72
C LEU A 227 7.77 6.54 4.00
N ALA A 228 8.53 7.60 4.20
CA ALA A 228 9.82 7.82 3.55
C ALA A 228 10.97 7.32 4.42
N TRP A 229 11.27 6.03 4.32
CA TRP A 229 12.32 5.37 5.09
C TRP A 229 13.67 5.37 4.34
N GLY A 230 14.62 6.15 4.85
CA GLY A 230 15.94 6.35 4.26
C GLY A 230 15.99 7.51 3.24
N THR A 231 17.19 8.04 3.03
CA THR A 231 17.44 9.19 2.16
C THR A 231 16.88 9.02 0.74
N PRO A 232 17.01 7.85 0.07
CA PRO A 232 16.45 7.69 -1.27
C PRO A 232 14.94 7.91 -1.33
N ALA A 233 14.18 7.31 -0.41
CA ALA A 233 12.73 7.49 -0.34
C ALA A 233 12.35 8.93 0.00
N GLN A 234 13.10 9.58 0.91
CA GLN A 234 12.85 10.97 1.29
C GLN A 234 13.04 11.97 0.14
N GLN A 235 14.00 11.71 -0.76
CA GLN A 235 14.21 12.56 -1.95
C GLN A 235 13.03 12.47 -2.92
N ARG A 236 12.42 11.29 -3.07
CA ARG A 236 11.29 11.06 -3.99
C ARG A 236 10.01 11.80 -3.60
N VAL A 237 9.86 12.11 -2.32
CA VAL A 237 8.70 12.82 -1.77
C VAL A 237 9.02 14.28 -1.39
N ARG A 238 10.16 14.82 -1.80
CA ARG A 238 10.58 16.18 -1.45
C ARG A 238 9.56 17.24 -1.88
N ASP A 239 9.00 17.06 -3.08
CA ASP A 239 8.15 18.04 -3.73
C ASP A 239 6.64 17.74 -3.51
N VAL A 240 6.32 16.75 -2.66
CA VAL A 240 4.94 16.42 -2.26
C VAL A 240 4.40 17.50 -1.33
N ASN A 241 3.18 17.98 -1.63
CA ASN A 241 2.50 19.00 -0.82
C ASN A 241 2.15 18.48 0.59
N LYS A 242 2.85 18.99 1.61
CA LYS A 242 2.70 18.62 3.03
C LYS A 242 1.42 19.15 3.70
N GLU A 243 0.76 20.14 3.12
CA GLU A 243 -0.55 20.62 3.61
C GLU A 243 -1.65 19.61 3.25
N LYS A 244 -1.45 18.85 2.17
CA LYS A 244 -2.40 17.84 1.69
C LYS A 244 -2.07 16.43 2.20
N HIS A 245 -0.79 16.08 2.23
CA HIS A 245 -0.32 14.72 2.53
C HIS A 245 0.51 14.70 3.80
N LEU A 246 0.44 13.61 4.57
CA LEU A 246 1.37 13.38 5.66
C LEU A 246 2.65 12.76 5.11
N ILE A 247 3.81 13.30 5.49
CA ILE A 247 5.12 12.72 5.15
C ILE A 247 5.85 12.36 6.43
N LEU A 248 5.97 11.06 6.71
CA LEU A 248 6.69 10.54 7.87
C LEU A 248 8.08 10.06 7.42
N LYS A 249 9.13 10.62 8.00
CA LYS A 249 10.52 10.36 7.63
C LYS A 249 11.26 9.66 8.76
N SER A 250 12.00 8.62 8.40
CA SER A 250 12.96 7.97 9.30
C SER A 250 14.14 7.42 8.51
N VAL A 251 15.14 6.87 9.20
CA VAL A 251 16.19 6.05 8.59
C VAL A 251 15.60 4.77 8.00
N HIS A 252 16.34 4.07 7.14
CA HIS A 252 15.85 2.84 6.50
C HIS A 252 15.76 1.69 7.53
N PRO A 253 14.81 0.74 7.42
CA PRO A 253 14.69 -0.44 8.30
C PRO A 253 15.84 -1.45 8.19
N SER A 254 16.83 -1.22 7.31
CA SER A 254 18.00 -2.11 7.17
C SER A 254 18.75 -2.23 8.50
N PRO A 255 19.33 -3.40 8.84
CA PRO A 255 20.21 -3.55 10.00
C PRO A 255 21.31 -2.49 10.09
N LEU A 256 21.78 -1.96 8.94
CA LEU A 256 22.82 -0.94 8.88
C LEU A 256 22.39 0.43 9.46
N SER A 257 21.09 0.68 9.54
CA SER A 257 20.56 2.01 9.91
C SER A 257 19.44 1.97 10.94
N ALA A 258 18.73 0.86 11.14
CA ALA A 258 17.52 0.81 11.94
C ALA A 258 17.70 1.29 13.39
N MET A 259 18.87 1.03 13.98
CA MET A 259 19.20 1.49 15.34
C MET A 259 19.29 3.02 15.48
N ARG A 260 19.39 3.77 14.37
CA ARG A 260 19.47 5.23 14.35
C ARG A 260 18.08 5.90 14.40
N GLY A 261 17.12 5.28 15.07
CA GLY A 261 15.78 5.83 15.29
C GLY A 261 14.65 5.25 14.44
N TYR A 262 14.85 4.15 13.70
CA TYR A 262 13.73 3.50 12.99
C TYR A 262 12.71 2.90 13.97
N PHE A 263 13.19 2.22 15.02
CA PHE A 263 12.32 1.51 15.96
C PHE A 263 11.43 2.42 16.79
N ASP A 264 11.80 3.70 16.96
CA ASP A 264 11.12 4.66 17.84
C ASP A 264 10.40 5.76 17.03
N CYS A 265 10.22 5.56 15.73
CA CYS A 265 9.61 6.55 14.85
C CYS A 265 8.08 6.64 15.01
N HIS A 266 7.44 5.57 15.49
CA HIS A 266 6.00 5.44 15.67
C HIS A 266 5.17 5.71 14.40
N HIS A 267 5.69 5.27 13.25
CA HIS A 267 5.06 5.58 11.97
C HIS A 267 3.72 4.89 11.77
N PHE A 268 3.47 3.70 12.34
CA PHE A 268 2.24 2.95 12.09
C PHE A 268 1.06 3.52 12.88
N THR A 269 1.26 3.92 14.14
CA THR A 269 0.25 4.64 14.93
C THR A 269 -0.02 6.03 14.36
N LYS A 270 1.02 6.83 14.08
CA LYS A 270 0.88 8.16 13.46
C LYS A 270 0.16 8.11 12.10
N THR A 271 0.36 7.04 11.33
CA THR A 271 -0.35 6.82 10.07
C THR A 271 -1.85 6.64 10.32
N ASN A 272 -2.23 5.76 11.24
CA ASN A 272 -3.64 5.48 11.53
C ASN A 272 -4.33 6.67 12.20
N GLU A 273 -3.66 7.36 13.14
CA GLU A 273 -4.16 8.60 13.75
C GLU A 273 -4.49 9.66 12.69
N TRP A 274 -3.58 9.87 11.73
CA TRP A 274 -3.80 10.84 10.66
C TRP A 274 -4.91 10.41 9.70
N LEU A 275 -4.99 9.13 9.36
CA LEU A 275 -6.06 8.60 8.51
C LEU A 275 -7.42 8.81 9.19
N VAL A 276 -7.56 8.44 10.47
CA VAL A 276 -8.79 8.63 11.24
C VAL A 276 -9.16 10.10 11.35
N GLN A 277 -8.19 10.97 11.66
CA GLN A 277 -8.43 12.42 11.71
C GLN A 277 -8.92 12.98 10.36
N ARG A 278 -8.42 12.44 9.24
CA ARG A 278 -8.71 12.95 7.89
C ARG A 278 -9.99 12.36 7.29
N TYR A 279 -10.31 11.10 7.59
CA TYR A 279 -11.34 10.32 6.90
C TYR A 279 -12.40 9.73 7.84
N GLY A 280 -12.25 9.87 9.16
CA GLY A 280 -13.14 9.30 10.17
C GLY A 280 -12.74 7.90 10.63
N GLU A 281 -13.39 7.42 11.68
CA GLU A 281 -13.23 6.07 12.23
C GLU A 281 -13.47 4.98 11.17
N GLY A 282 -12.66 3.92 11.19
CA GLY A 282 -12.70 2.82 10.21
C GLY A 282 -11.85 3.08 8.95
N SER A 283 -11.17 4.22 8.87
CA SER A 283 -10.30 4.56 7.74
C SER A 283 -8.85 4.08 7.90
N GLU A 284 -8.48 3.64 9.11
CA GLU A 284 -7.18 3.10 9.46
C GLU A 284 -6.74 1.93 8.56
N ILE A 285 -5.45 1.63 8.63
CA ILE A 285 -4.89 0.40 8.11
C ILE A 285 -4.87 -0.62 9.25
N ASP A 286 -5.55 -1.75 9.05
CA ASP A 286 -5.26 -2.94 9.83
C ASP A 286 -3.86 -3.44 9.43
N TRP A 287 -2.90 -3.33 10.35
CA TRP A 287 -1.53 -3.78 10.14
C TRP A 287 -1.31 -5.26 10.48
N ASN A 288 -2.34 -5.97 10.94
CA ASN A 288 -2.24 -7.39 11.26
C ASN A 288 -1.94 -8.21 10.00
N LEU A 289 -1.03 -9.17 10.11
CA LEU A 289 -0.62 -10.07 9.03
C LEU A 289 -0.99 -11.53 9.31
N ASP A 290 -1.72 -11.79 10.39
CA ASP A 290 -2.31 -13.08 10.70
C ASP A 290 -3.53 -13.34 9.79
N VAL A 291 -3.24 -13.62 8.53
CA VAL A 291 -4.23 -14.05 7.53
C VAL A 291 -3.82 -15.40 6.96
N ASP A 292 -4.81 -16.19 6.58
CA ASP A 292 -4.60 -17.45 5.89
C ASP A 292 -3.80 -17.22 4.58
N PRO A 293 -2.67 -17.91 4.35
CA PRO A 293 -1.88 -17.78 3.13
C PRO A 293 -2.71 -17.91 1.84
N GLU A 294 -3.69 -18.83 1.81
CA GLU A 294 -4.56 -19.02 0.64
C GLU A 294 -5.42 -17.76 0.38
N LYS A 295 -5.84 -17.09 1.45
CA LYS A 295 -6.59 -15.82 1.37
C LYS A 295 -5.69 -14.62 1.06
N ALA A 296 -4.37 -14.76 1.20
CA ALA A 296 -3.38 -13.73 0.90
C ALA A 296 -2.79 -13.85 -0.52
N GLY A 297 -3.37 -14.72 -1.37
CA GLY A 297 -3.00 -14.87 -2.78
C GLY A 297 -1.75 -15.71 -2.99
N VAL A 298 -1.47 -16.65 -2.09
CA VAL A 298 -0.39 -17.64 -2.21
C VAL A 298 -0.96 -19.05 -2.17
#